data_AF-A0A7J6WUU0-F1
#
_entry.id   AF-A0A7J6WUU0-F1
#
_cell.length_a   1.000
_cell.length_b   1.000
_cell.length_c   1.000
_cell.angle_alpha   90.00
_cell.angle_beta   90.00
_cell.angle_gamma   90.00
#
_symmetry.space_group_name_H-M   'P 1'
#
loop_
_entity.id
_entity.type
_entity.pdbx_description
1 polymer ?
#
loop_
_entity_poly.entity_id
_entity_poly.type
_entity_poly.pdbx_seq_one_letter_code
_entity_poly.pdbx_strand_id
1 'polypeptide(L)'
;MAASSTTFSHFLPHSISLYHSKPKLRFKTIQPIRATLSDPLVLQIAETFEDSLSSSITPSLQKLRDTSSQSILSLSWPTVKDEPFRFTDTSFIKTSEIKPVSVPSSSIPTQFNDTQFANLVIVDGHVISSYRISEFPKGVFVGSVNDIDSEVIKKRVFEFVSDFQDGDLFWSLNGIGAPDFTVVYVPSECKVDIPLHFTFFSSESGDIESKVLPVSNPRVLVLVEKGGEIEIIEEYFGGDESQCYWVNSAMEVLIGEGGKVTHSYIQRQGPKSAHTKWTFVRQEAASTYKVVEISTGGTLSRHNLHVQQVGPDTVTELSTFHLCVNDQTQDLHSRLILDHPRGTSQQLHKCIVAHSSGKVVFDGNVKVNSYSFEFHVVILLGKFIEVTGGVWSWG
;
A
#
# COMPACT_ATOMS: atom_id res chain seq x y z
N MET A 1 44.78 -69.62 -12.65
CA MET A 1 44.12 -68.60 -13.50
C MET A 1 44.62 -67.26 -12.98
N ALA A 2 45.72 -66.74 -13.54
CA ALA A 2 45.72 -65.80 -14.68
C ALA A 2 44.97 -64.50 -14.29
N ALA A 3 45.62 -63.45 -13.75
CA ALA A 3 46.72 -62.61 -14.25
C ALA A 3 46.26 -61.44 -15.14
N SER A 4 46.90 -60.28 -14.97
CA SER A 4 46.57 -58.99 -15.57
C SER A 4 47.21 -58.79 -16.96
N SER A 5 46.58 -57.98 -17.81
CA SER A 5 47.16 -56.76 -18.44
C SER A 5 46.55 -56.40 -19.82
N THR A 6 46.25 -55.09 -19.94
CA THR A 6 46.19 -54.21 -21.13
C THR A 6 46.51 -54.73 -22.54
N THR A 7 45.67 -54.32 -23.52
CA THR A 7 46.10 -53.46 -24.66
C THR A 7 44.93 -52.76 -25.40
N PHE A 8 45.04 -51.42 -25.48
CA PHE A 8 44.92 -50.53 -26.66
C PHE A 8 43.91 -50.79 -27.82
N SER A 9 43.12 -49.75 -28.13
CA SER A 9 42.70 -49.41 -29.50
C SER A 9 42.57 -47.87 -29.68
N HIS A 10 42.69 -47.39 -30.91
CA HIS A 10 43.09 -46.01 -31.26
C HIS A 10 41.95 -44.97 -31.43
N PHE A 11 42.27 -43.72 -31.06
CA PHE A 11 41.77 -42.45 -31.62
C PHE A 11 42.28 -42.28 -33.08
N LEU A 12 41.65 -41.65 -34.09
CA LEU A 12 40.56 -40.64 -34.29
C LEU A 12 40.07 -40.80 -35.78
N PRO A 13 39.12 -39.99 -36.34
CA PRO A 13 38.02 -39.18 -35.80
C PRO A 13 36.63 -39.49 -36.46
N HIS A 14 35.54 -38.91 -35.94
CA HIS A 14 34.28 -38.77 -36.70
C HIS A 14 33.91 -37.31 -36.94
N SER A 15 33.39 -37.05 -38.14
CA SER A 15 33.15 -35.72 -38.70
C SER A 15 32.00 -34.98 -38.00
N ILE A 16 32.27 -33.75 -37.57
CA ILE A 16 31.24 -32.84 -37.08
C ILE A 16 30.45 -32.32 -38.28
N SER A 17 29.17 -32.70 -38.38
CA SER A 17 28.23 -32.08 -39.31
C SER A 17 27.69 -30.78 -38.71
N LEU A 18 28.15 -29.63 -39.24
CA LEU A 18 27.65 -28.31 -38.85
C LEU A 18 26.29 -28.02 -39.50
N TYR A 19 25.21 -28.41 -38.83
CA TYR A 19 23.88 -27.90 -39.14
C TYR A 19 23.76 -26.45 -38.63
N HIS A 20 23.88 -25.48 -39.55
CA HIS A 20 23.57 -24.07 -39.27
C HIS A 20 22.05 -23.87 -39.06
N SER A 21 21.58 -24.03 -37.82
CA SER A 21 20.30 -23.49 -37.39
C SER A 21 20.38 -21.97 -37.33
N LYS A 22 19.83 -21.27 -38.33
CA LYS A 22 19.67 -19.81 -38.27
C LYS A 22 18.83 -19.45 -37.03
N PRO A 23 19.27 -18.50 -36.18
CA PRO A 23 18.49 -18.10 -35.02
C PRO A 23 17.16 -17.47 -35.48
N LYS A 24 16.04 -18.08 -35.11
CA LYS A 24 14.72 -17.45 -35.26
C LYS A 24 14.62 -16.32 -34.23
N LEU A 25 14.83 -15.09 -34.68
CA LEU A 25 14.44 -13.88 -33.95
C LEU A 25 12.94 -13.98 -33.61
N ARG A 26 12.63 -14.34 -32.36
CA ARG A 26 11.31 -14.09 -31.78
C ARG A 26 11.20 -12.58 -31.61
N PHE A 27 10.57 -11.92 -32.56
CA PHE A 27 10.02 -10.58 -32.32
C PHE A 27 9.09 -10.69 -31.11
N LYS A 28 9.41 -9.97 -30.02
CA LYS A 28 8.39 -9.63 -29.03
C LYS A 28 7.30 -8.89 -29.81
N THR A 29 6.07 -9.38 -29.79
CA THR A 29 4.93 -8.62 -30.28
C THR A 29 4.81 -7.41 -29.36
N ILE A 30 5.36 -6.27 -29.81
CA ILE A 30 5.10 -4.98 -29.19
C ILE A 30 3.59 -4.78 -29.34
N GLN A 31 2.85 -4.87 -28.23
CA GLN A 31 1.47 -4.42 -28.25
C GLN A 31 1.48 -2.98 -28.75
N PRO A 32 0.60 -2.61 -29.70
CA PRO A 32 0.56 -1.23 -30.16
C PRO A 32 0.30 -0.36 -28.92
N ILE A 33 1.21 0.58 -28.65
CA ILE A 33 0.97 1.65 -27.69
C ILE A 33 -0.22 2.41 -28.26
N ARG A 34 -1.41 2.04 -27.81
CA ARG A 34 -2.62 2.81 -28.05
C ARG A 34 -2.33 4.12 -27.33
N ALA A 35 -2.23 5.21 -28.07
CA ALA A 35 -2.22 6.54 -27.47
C ALA A 35 -3.58 6.70 -26.78
N THR A 36 -3.63 6.30 -25.51
CA THR A 36 -4.75 6.57 -24.61
C THR A 36 -4.75 8.07 -24.42
N LEU A 37 -5.72 8.73 -25.04
CA LEU A 37 -6.14 10.05 -24.59
C LEU A 37 -6.43 9.89 -23.08
N SER A 38 -5.73 10.68 -22.26
CA SER A 38 -5.87 10.63 -20.80
C SER A 38 -7.33 10.80 -20.42
N ASP A 39 -7.78 10.05 -19.40
CA ASP A 39 -9.19 10.07 -18.99
C ASP A 39 -9.57 11.49 -18.51
N PRO A 40 -10.50 12.21 -19.19
CA PRO A 40 -10.79 13.60 -18.86
C PRO A 40 -11.31 13.78 -17.43
N LEU A 41 -11.99 12.78 -16.86
CA LEU A 41 -12.45 12.83 -15.47
C LEU A 41 -11.25 12.77 -14.52
N VAL A 42 -10.28 11.91 -14.80
CA VAL A 42 -9.07 11.79 -13.97
C VAL A 42 -8.27 13.08 -14.00
N LEU A 43 -8.10 13.68 -15.18
CA LEU A 43 -7.42 14.99 -15.32
C LEU A 43 -8.15 16.09 -14.55
N GLN A 44 -9.49 16.17 -14.65
CA GLN A 44 -10.28 17.16 -13.93
C GLN A 44 -10.14 17.02 -12.40
N ILE A 45 -10.14 15.77 -11.89
CA ILE A 45 -9.93 15.51 -10.46
C ILE A 45 -8.52 15.93 -10.03
N ALA A 46 -7.50 15.60 -10.84
CA ALA A 46 -6.12 15.99 -10.58
C ALA A 46 -5.93 17.52 -10.55
N GLU A 47 -6.47 18.25 -11.53
CA GLU A 47 -6.48 19.73 -11.56
C GLU A 47 -7.18 20.31 -10.33
N THR A 48 -8.36 19.78 -9.96
CA THR A 48 -9.09 20.18 -8.75
C THR A 48 -8.27 19.94 -7.47
N PHE A 49 -7.49 18.85 -7.42
CA PHE A 49 -6.62 18.54 -6.30
C PHE A 49 -5.44 19.52 -6.24
N GLU A 50 -4.75 19.77 -7.36
CA GLU A 50 -3.63 20.73 -7.43
C GLU A 50 -4.07 22.15 -7.03
N ASP A 51 -5.21 22.63 -7.53
CA ASP A 51 -5.78 23.95 -7.23
C ASP A 51 -6.18 24.13 -5.75
N SER A 52 -6.54 23.03 -5.06
CA SER A 52 -6.96 23.08 -3.65
C SER A 52 -5.81 23.27 -2.66
N LEU A 53 -4.57 23.09 -3.11
CA LEU A 53 -3.40 22.99 -2.24
C LEU A 53 -2.64 24.31 -2.14
N SER A 54 -2.12 24.63 -0.95
CA SER A 54 -1.40 25.89 -0.75
C SER A 54 -0.09 25.93 -1.54
N SER A 55 0.28 27.11 -2.05
CA SER A 55 1.52 27.33 -2.80
C SER A 55 2.81 27.28 -1.96
N SER A 56 2.70 27.05 -0.64
CA SER A 56 3.82 26.82 0.28
C SER A 56 4.25 25.35 0.25
N ILE A 57 4.86 24.92 -0.86
CA ILE A 57 5.17 23.51 -1.12
C ILE A 57 6.66 23.24 -0.85
N THR A 58 6.96 22.24 -0.03
CA THR A 58 8.35 21.77 0.16
C THR A 58 8.81 20.93 -1.04
N PRO A 59 10.13 20.91 -1.37
CA PRO A 59 10.63 20.21 -2.56
C PRO A 59 10.29 18.70 -2.62
N SER A 60 10.11 18.04 -1.47
CA SER A 60 9.66 16.66 -1.36
C SER A 60 8.21 16.47 -1.83
N LEU A 61 7.28 17.31 -1.35
CA LEU A 61 5.89 17.30 -1.80
C LEU A 61 5.79 17.65 -3.29
N GLN A 62 6.60 18.59 -3.79
CA GLN A 62 6.63 18.89 -5.23
C GLN A 62 7.07 17.68 -6.06
N LYS A 63 8.16 17.00 -5.67
CA LYS A 63 8.62 15.77 -6.35
C LYS A 63 7.53 14.68 -6.39
N LEU A 64 6.75 14.54 -5.30
CA LEU A 64 5.64 13.60 -5.22
C LEU A 64 4.51 13.97 -6.19
N ARG A 65 4.10 15.25 -6.21
CA ARG A 65 3.07 15.75 -7.12
C ARG A 65 3.51 15.59 -8.58
N ASP A 66 4.70 16.10 -8.94
CA ASP A 66 5.27 15.99 -10.29
C ASP A 66 5.25 14.53 -10.79
N THR A 67 5.73 13.60 -9.97
CA THR A 67 5.74 12.16 -10.29
C THR A 67 4.33 11.62 -10.52
N SER A 68 3.39 11.98 -9.66
CA SER A 68 2.01 11.48 -9.67
C SER A 68 1.20 12.05 -10.84
N SER A 69 1.37 13.34 -11.15
CA SER A 69 0.75 14.01 -12.29
C SER A 69 1.28 13.43 -13.63
N GLN A 70 2.56 13.06 -13.71
CA GLN A 70 3.08 12.32 -14.88
C GLN A 70 2.44 10.93 -15.03
N SER A 71 2.34 10.15 -13.95
CA SER A 71 1.70 8.83 -13.97
C SER A 71 0.25 8.90 -14.42
N ILE A 72 -0.52 9.88 -13.92
CA ILE A 72 -1.94 10.08 -14.27
C ILE A 72 -2.20 10.23 -15.77
N LEU A 73 -1.28 10.82 -16.55
CA LEU A 73 -1.45 10.98 -18.00
C LEU A 73 -1.69 9.65 -18.73
N SER A 74 -1.23 8.54 -18.16
CA SER A 74 -1.36 7.18 -18.69
C SER A 74 -2.48 6.35 -18.06
N LEU A 75 -3.11 6.83 -16.98
CA LEU A 75 -4.11 6.11 -16.21
C LEU A 75 -5.53 6.47 -16.67
N SER A 76 -6.50 5.64 -16.28
CA SER A 76 -7.91 5.83 -16.57
C SER A 76 -8.73 5.36 -15.38
N TRP A 77 -9.96 5.89 -15.23
CA TRP A 77 -10.80 5.49 -14.11
C TRP A 77 -11.19 4.01 -14.21
N PRO A 78 -10.87 3.17 -13.19
CA PRO A 78 -11.02 1.73 -13.28
C PRO A 78 -12.47 1.29 -13.46
N THR A 79 -12.66 0.20 -14.19
CA THR A 79 -13.96 -0.38 -14.48
C THR A 79 -13.98 -1.86 -14.12
N VAL A 80 -15.18 -2.44 -13.96
CA VAL A 80 -15.36 -3.89 -13.74
C VAL A 80 -14.93 -4.77 -14.94
N LYS A 81 -14.37 -4.19 -16.01
CA LYS A 81 -13.70 -4.90 -17.10
C LYS A 81 -12.19 -5.01 -16.91
N ASP A 82 -11.62 -4.11 -16.12
CA ASP A 82 -10.21 -4.10 -15.76
C ASP A 82 -10.02 -5.17 -14.68
N GLU A 83 -9.06 -6.07 -14.89
CA GLU A 83 -8.99 -7.31 -14.12
C GLU A 83 -8.81 -7.08 -12.59
N PRO A 84 -7.97 -6.12 -12.12
CA PRO A 84 -7.86 -5.78 -10.70
C PRO A 84 -9.10 -5.15 -10.07
N PHE A 85 -10.10 -4.75 -10.87
CA PHE A 85 -11.34 -4.11 -10.42
C PHE A 85 -12.60 -4.88 -10.84
N ARG A 86 -12.44 -6.10 -11.40
CA ARG A 86 -13.55 -6.93 -11.90
C ARG A 86 -14.67 -7.15 -10.88
N PHE A 87 -14.32 -7.20 -9.60
CA PHE A 87 -15.25 -7.44 -8.50
C PHE A 87 -15.56 -6.21 -7.66
N THR A 88 -14.97 -5.05 -7.99
CA THR A 88 -14.95 -3.86 -7.14
C THR A 88 -15.46 -2.66 -7.92
N ASP A 89 -16.75 -2.35 -7.75
CA ASP A 89 -17.37 -1.23 -8.44
C ASP A 89 -17.04 0.11 -7.76
N THR A 90 -16.30 0.96 -8.45
CA THR A 90 -15.95 2.33 -8.03
C THR A 90 -16.89 3.38 -8.63
N SER A 91 -17.97 2.95 -9.31
CA SER A 91 -18.91 3.83 -10.01
C SER A 91 -19.52 4.91 -9.13
N PHE A 92 -19.84 4.61 -7.86
CA PHE A 92 -20.44 5.59 -6.96
C PHE A 92 -19.50 6.81 -6.75
N ILE A 93 -18.21 6.57 -6.49
CA ILE A 93 -17.17 7.63 -6.41
C ILE A 93 -17.09 8.36 -7.76
N LYS A 94 -17.05 7.62 -8.87
CA LYS A 94 -16.96 8.19 -10.24
C LYS A 94 -18.11 9.14 -10.59
N THR A 95 -19.30 8.88 -10.05
CA THR A 95 -20.52 9.66 -10.35
C THR A 95 -20.78 10.83 -9.39
N SER A 96 -19.96 10.95 -8.34
CA SER A 96 -20.03 12.05 -7.37
C SER A 96 -19.31 13.31 -7.85
N GLU A 97 -19.70 14.44 -7.28
CA GLU A 97 -18.96 15.70 -7.33
C GLU A 97 -17.86 15.66 -6.28
N ILE A 98 -16.72 15.08 -6.65
CA ILE A 98 -15.55 14.92 -5.77
C ILE A 98 -14.97 16.31 -5.44
N LYS A 99 -14.81 16.62 -4.15
CA LYS A 99 -14.21 17.90 -3.69
C LYS A 99 -13.12 17.65 -2.67
N PRO A 100 -11.90 18.17 -2.85
CA PRO A 100 -10.91 18.20 -1.78
C PRO A 100 -11.49 18.85 -0.54
N VAL A 101 -11.30 18.19 0.59
CA VAL A 101 -11.59 18.76 1.92
C VAL A 101 -10.72 20.00 2.15
N SER A 102 -11.29 21.00 2.81
CA SER A 102 -10.52 22.19 3.21
C SER A 102 -9.68 21.88 4.46
N VAL A 103 -8.67 22.71 4.74
CA VAL A 103 -7.87 22.60 5.98
C VAL A 103 -8.83 22.60 7.19
N PRO A 104 -8.84 21.55 8.03
CA PRO A 104 -9.88 21.36 9.02
C PRO A 104 -9.85 22.46 10.09
N SER A 105 -11.03 22.98 10.43
CA SER A 105 -11.17 23.91 11.55
C SER A 105 -10.82 23.22 12.87
N SER A 106 -10.16 23.93 13.78
CA SER A 106 -9.41 23.38 14.92
C SER A 106 -10.21 22.65 16.03
N SER A 107 -11.50 22.38 15.83
CA SER A 107 -12.35 21.62 16.75
C SER A 107 -12.18 20.11 16.58
N ILE A 108 -11.01 19.58 16.97
CA ILE A 108 -10.80 18.12 17.08
C ILE A 108 -11.67 17.57 18.22
N PRO A 109 -12.36 16.43 18.04
CA PRO A 109 -12.91 15.67 19.15
C PRO A 109 -11.82 15.26 20.17
N THR A 110 -11.87 15.79 21.39
CA THR A 110 -10.88 15.52 22.45
C THR A 110 -10.80 14.06 22.89
N GLN A 111 -11.81 13.26 22.54
CA GLN A 111 -11.88 11.81 22.76
C GLN A 111 -10.68 11.04 22.17
N PHE A 112 -10.03 11.56 21.13
CA PHE A 112 -8.87 10.90 20.50
C PHE A 112 -7.58 10.95 21.35
N ASN A 113 -7.59 11.67 22.47
CA ASN A 113 -6.47 11.70 23.42
C ASN A 113 -6.58 10.64 24.54
N ASP A 114 -7.67 9.88 24.63
CA ASP A 114 -7.86 8.84 25.66
C ASP A 114 -7.22 7.51 25.26
N THR A 115 -5.89 7.54 25.04
CA THR A 115 -5.09 6.37 24.67
C THR A 115 -3.82 6.26 25.52
N GLN A 116 -3.43 5.02 25.84
CA GLN A 116 -2.20 4.73 26.57
C GLN A 116 -0.94 4.73 25.67
N PHE A 117 -1.13 4.90 24.36
CA PHE A 117 -0.07 4.94 23.36
C PHE A 117 0.38 6.36 23.04
N ALA A 118 1.51 6.50 22.36
CA ALA A 118 1.88 7.77 21.76
C ALA A 118 1.03 7.97 20.50
N ASN A 119 0.32 9.08 20.37
CA ASN A 119 -0.68 9.30 19.32
C ASN A 119 -0.30 10.46 18.41
N LEU A 120 -0.57 10.32 17.11
CA LEU A 120 -0.58 11.40 16.13
C LEU A 120 -1.97 11.47 15.50
N VAL A 121 -2.66 12.59 15.70
CA VAL A 121 -4.01 12.81 15.18
C VAL A 121 -3.92 13.53 13.84
N ILE A 122 -4.39 12.85 12.80
CA ILE A 122 -4.42 13.31 11.42
C ILE A 122 -5.89 13.52 11.03
N VAL A 123 -6.28 14.78 10.83
CA VAL A 123 -7.63 15.12 10.36
C VAL A 123 -7.54 15.48 8.90
N ASP A 124 -8.29 14.78 8.05
CA ASP A 124 -8.44 15.09 6.63
C ASP A 124 -7.11 15.16 5.83
N GLY A 125 -6.07 14.51 6.34
CA GLY A 125 -4.71 14.48 5.77
C GLY A 125 -3.70 15.42 6.43
N HIS A 126 -4.14 16.30 7.33
CA HIS A 126 -3.29 17.23 8.08
C HIS A 126 -2.98 16.70 9.48
N VAL A 127 -1.72 16.77 9.91
CA VAL A 127 -1.33 16.56 11.31
C VAL A 127 -1.85 17.73 12.16
N ILE A 128 -2.72 17.46 13.14
CA ILE A 128 -3.31 18.53 13.99
C ILE A 128 -2.78 18.49 15.43
N SER A 129 -2.53 17.30 15.98
CA SER A 129 -2.00 17.17 17.34
C SER A 129 -1.16 15.90 17.53
N SER A 130 -0.26 15.96 18.51
CA SER A 130 0.56 14.84 18.95
C SER A 130 0.45 14.67 20.47
N TYR A 131 0.51 13.42 20.94
CA TYR A 131 0.45 13.06 22.35
C TYR A 131 1.53 12.02 22.66
N ARG A 132 2.35 12.28 23.69
CA ARG A 132 3.44 11.40 24.17
C ARG A 132 4.52 11.00 23.15
N ILE A 133 4.49 11.53 21.92
CA ILE A 133 5.56 11.38 20.91
C ILE A 133 6.94 11.81 21.46
N SER A 134 6.97 12.79 22.37
CA SER A 134 8.18 13.25 23.07
C SER A 134 8.78 12.24 24.05
N GLU A 135 8.11 11.13 24.33
CA GLU A 135 8.64 10.01 25.14
C GLU A 135 9.45 9.01 24.30
N PHE A 136 9.44 9.13 22.97
CA PHE A 136 10.21 8.26 22.09
C PHE A 136 11.73 8.46 22.25
N PRO A 137 12.55 7.41 21.98
CA PRO A 137 13.99 7.50 22.07
C PRO A 137 14.60 8.63 21.24
N LYS A 138 15.69 9.22 21.74
CA LYS A 138 16.39 10.33 21.08
C LYS A 138 16.79 9.96 19.65
N GLY A 139 16.35 10.77 18.69
CA GLY A 139 16.63 10.60 17.26
C GLY A 139 15.50 9.95 16.47
N VAL A 140 14.49 9.37 17.15
CA VAL A 140 13.21 9.07 16.52
C VAL A 140 12.51 10.39 16.18
N PHE A 141 11.90 10.46 15.01
CA PHE A 141 11.08 11.59 14.57
C PHE A 141 9.69 11.10 14.16
N VAL A 142 8.65 11.82 14.58
CA VAL A 142 7.27 11.64 14.12
C VAL A 142 6.61 13.01 13.98
N GLY A 143 6.12 13.35 12.79
CA GLY A 143 5.49 14.64 12.50
C GLY A 143 5.34 14.92 11.00
N SER A 144 5.07 16.17 10.64
CA SER A 144 5.09 16.59 9.23
C SER A 144 6.51 16.49 8.65
N VAL A 145 6.64 16.19 7.36
CA VAL A 145 7.91 16.32 6.61
C VAL A 145 8.49 17.73 6.70
N ASN A 146 7.65 18.74 6.94
CA ASN A 146 8.03 20.14 7.05
C ASN A 146 8.69 20.47 8.40
N ASP A 147 8.41 19.68 9.44
CA ASP A 147 8.91 19.87 10.81
C ASP A 147 10.28 19.17 11.05
N ILE A 148 10.90 18.61 10.01
CA ILE A 148 12.19 17.92 10.13
C ILE A 148 13.34 18.93 10.20
N ASP A 149 13.72 19.32 11.42
CA ASP A 149 14.89 20.17 11.70
C ASP A 149 16.24 19.53 11.34
N SER A 150 16.32 18.19 11.40
CA SER A 150 17.58 17.46 11.18
C SER A 150 17.83 17.22 9.70
N GLU A 151 18.75 17.99 9.11
CA GLU A 151 19.16 17.84 7.70
C GLU A 151 19.63 16.42 7.34
N VAL A 152 20.15 15.65 8.30
CA VAL A 152 20.51 14.23 8.10
C VAL A 152 19.25 13.38 7.90
N ILE A 153 18.24 13.52 8.77
CA ILE A 153 16.96 12.80 8.67
C ILE A 153 16.23 13.25 7.40
N LYS A 154 16.18 14.56 7.14
CA LYS A 154 15.52 15.16 5.98
C LYS A 154 16.08 14.65 4.66
N LYS A 155 17.41 14.66 4.50
CA LYS A 155 18.07 14.06 3.32
C LYS A 155 17.66 12.58 3.17
N ARG A 156 17.74 11.83 4.26
CA ARG A 156 17.48 10.38 4.26
C ARG A 156 16.02 10.03 3.94
N VAL A 157 15.08 10.83 4.42
CA VAL A 157 13.65 10.76 4.05
C VAL A 157 13.47 11.09 2.57
N PHE A 158 14.13 12.14 2.06
CA PHE A 158 13.99 12.61 0.67
C PHE A 158 14.58 11.66 -0.37
N GLU A 159 15.49 10.77 0.03
CA GLU A 159 15.98 9.66 -0.82
C GLU A 159 14.83 8.74 -1.25
N PHE A 160 13.82 8.54 -0.40
CA PHE A 160 12.74 7.58 -0.62
C PHE A 160 11.37 8.18 -0.96
N VAL A 161 11.15 9.49 -0.77
CA VAL A 161 9.90 10.13 -1.22
C VAL A 161 9.71 9.86 -2.72
N SER A 162 8.61 9.18 -3.08
CA SER A 162 8.29 8.76 -4.45
C SER A 162 9.20 7.66 -5.04
N ASP A 163 9.81 6.79 -4.24
CA ASP A 163 10.59 5.64 -4.74
C ASP A 163 9.69 4.59 -5.43
N PHE A 164 8.47 4.39 -4.93
CA PHE A 164 7.52 3.40 -5.47
C PHE A 164 6.72 3.94 -6.67
N GLN A 165 6.75 3.19 -7.78
CA GLN A 165 6.18 3.57 -9.08
C GLN A 165 5.10 2.60 -9.59
N ASP A 166 4.91 1.42 -8.98
CA ASP A 166 3.92 0.41 -9.42
C ASP A 166 2.51 0.64 -8.82
N GLY A 167 2.17 1.89 -8.47
CA GLY A 167 0.88 2.26 -7.90
C GLY A 167 -0.22 2.43 -8.95
N ASP A 168 -1.48 2.27 -8.55
CA ASP A 168 -2.64 2.50 -9.42
C ASP A 168 -3.06 3.99 -9.48
N LEU A 169 -4.25 4.24 -10.05
CA LEU A 169 -4.87 5.56 -10.09
C LEU A 169 -5.00 6.21 -8.71
N PHE A 170 -5.40 5.44 -7.69
CA PHE A 170 -5.67 5.96 -6.35
C PHE A 170 -4.38 6.33 -5.62
N TRP A 171 -3.29 5.59 -5.86
CA TRP A 171 -1.94 5.96 -5.42
C TRP A 171 -1.50 7.32 -5.99
N SER A 172 -1.71 7.52 -7.30
CA SER A 172 -1.31 8.76 -7.97
C SER A 172 -2.22 9.93 -7.58
N LEU A 173 -3.53 9.72 -7.48
CA LEU A 173 -4.46 10.74 -6.97
C LEU A 173 -4.12 11.16 -5.53
N ASN A 174 -3.71 10.21 -4.67
CA ASN A 174 -3.21 10.53 -3.33
C ASN A 174 -1.93 11.37 -3.40
N GLY A 175 -0.96 11.00 -4.24
CA GLY A 175 0.30 11.74 -4.39
C GLY A 175 0.13 13.17 -4.90
N ILE A 176 -0.90 13.44 -5.72
CA ILE A 176 -1.29 14.80 -6.11
C ILE A 176 -1.98 15.52 -4.93
N GLY A 177 -3.06 14.91 -4.41
CA GLY A 177 -3.97 15.52 -3.44
C GLY A 177 -3.48 15.58 -2.01
N ALA A 178 -2.32 14.98 -1.69
CA ALA A 178 -1.78 14.96 -0.32
C ALA A 178 -1.46 16.39 0.15
N PRO A 179 -2.11 16.88 1.24
CA PRO A 179 -1.84 18.21 1.76
C PRO A 179 -0.53 18.27 2.54
N ASP A 180 -0.15 17.17 3.19
CA ASP A 180 1.07 16.99 3.93
C ASP A 180 1.58 15.54 3.78
N PHE A 181 2.82 15.31 4.18
CA PHE A 181 3.46 14.00 4.18
C PHE A 181 3.93 13.70 5.60
N THR A 182 3.22 12.84 6.31
CA THR A 182 3.59 12.45 7.68
C THR A 182 4.78 11.52 7.63
N VAL A 183 5.80 11.76 8.46
CA VAL A 183 7.03 10.96 8.50
C VAL A 183 7.21 10.35 9.88
N VAL A 184 7.54 9.05 9.89
CA VAL A 184 8.12 8.34 11.03
C VAL A 184 9.53 7.91 10.64
N TYR A 185 10.52 8.29 11.43
CA TYR A 185 11.90 7.88 11.26
C TYR A 185 12.42 7.21 12.53
N VAL A 186 12.89 5.97 12.41
CA VAL A 186 13.50 5.20 13.50
C VAL A 186 14.98 4.97 13.19
N PRO A 187 15.92 5.50 14.01
CA PRO A 187 17.36 5.32 13.80
C PRO A 187 17.82 3.86 13.85
N SER A 188 19.04 3.62 13.39
CA SER A 188 19.64 2.29 13.45
C SER A 188 19.77 1.76 14.87
N GLU A 189 19.51 0.47 15.05
CA GLU A 189 19.54 -0.25 16.33
C GLU A 189 18.64 0.37 17.43
N CYS A 190 17.65 1.19 17.04
CA CYS A 190 16.74 1.88 17.95
C CYS A 190 15.41 1.11 18.09
N LYS A 191 15.06 0.71 19.30
CA LYS A 191 13.76 0.12 19.63
C LYS A 191 12.84 1.16 20.25
N VAL A 192 11.65 1.33 19.67
CA VAL A 192 10.57 2.16 20.21
C VAL A 192 9.62 1.28 21.03
N ASP A 193 9.73 1.33 22.35
CA ASP A 193 8.97 0.45 23.26
C ASP A 193 7.48 0.81 23.41
N ILE A 194 7.09 2.04 23.07
CA ILE A 194 5.71 2.53 23.12
C ILE A 194 5.16 2.52 21.69
N PRO A 195 4.06 1.80 21.39
CA PRO A 195 3.43 1.84 20.08
C PRO A 195 3.06 3.26 19.63
N LEU A 196 3.25 3.54 18.34
CA LEU A 196 2.77 4.74 17.68
C LEU A 196 1.35 4.51 17.16
N HIS A 197 0.38 5.20 17.73
CA HIS A 197 -0.98 5.27 17.20
C HIS A 197 -1.10 6.43 16.19
N PHE A 198 -1.66 6.14 15.03
CA PHE A 198 -2.19 7.14 14.10
C PHE A 198 -3.71 7.11 14.20
N THR A 199 -4.30 8.23 14.63
CA THR A 199 -5.75 8.43 14.57
C THR A 199 -6.07 9.22 13.31
N PHE A 200 -6.65 8.56 12.31
CA PHE A 200 -7.16 9.22 11.10
C PHE A 200 -8.65 9.54 11.27
N PHE A 201 -9.01 10.81 11.10
CA PHE A 201 -10.39 11.27 11.19
C PHE A 201 -10.79 12.08 9.95
N SER A 202 -11.94 11.76 9.37
CA SER A 202 -12.59 12.61 8.35
C SER A 202 -13.61 13.53 9.01
N SER A 203 -13.36 14.84 8.95
CA SER A 203 -14.18 15.86 9.61
C SER A 203 -15.17 16.56 8.66
N GLU A 204 -14.82 16.71 7.38
CA GLU A 204 -15.72 17.24 6.36
C GLU A 204 -16.50 16.12 5.67
N SER A 205 -17.82 16.30 5.53
CA SER A 205 -18.73 15.29 4.99
C SER A 205 -19.84 15.92 4.13
N GLY A 206 -20.19 15.25 3.04
CA GLY A 206 -21.39 15.54 2.27
C GLY A 206 -22.63 14.96 2.92
N ASP A 207 -23.78 15.56 2.60
CA ASP A 207 -25.10 14.94 2.80
C ASP A 207 -25.31 13.87 1.72
N ILE A 208 -25.88 12.72 2.08
CA ILE A 208 -26.23 11.63 1.13
C ILE A 208 -27.22 12.10 0.05
N GLU A 209 -28.08 13.09 0.33
CA GLU A 209 -28.96 13.70 -0.67
C GLU A 209 -28.19 14.60 -1.65
N SER A 210 -26.99 15.05 -1.27
CA SER A 210 -26.09 15.78 -2.16
C SER A 210 -25.25 14.83 -3.01
N LYS A 211 -24.81 15.29 -4.19
CA LYS A 211 -23.81 14.57 -4.98
C LYS A 211 -22.37 14.82 -4.53
N VAL A 212 -22.16 15.72 -3.56
CA VAL A 212 -20.83 16.14 -3.13
C VAL A 212 -20.19 15.01 -2.33
N LEU A 213 -18.97 14.63 -2.71
CA LEU A 213 -18.17 13.65 -2.00
C LEU A 213 -16.85 14.30 -1.58
N PRO A 214 -16.75 14.82 -0.34
CA PRO A 214 -15.51 15.37 0.17
C PRO A 214 -14.43 14.28 0.21
N VAL A 215 -13.21 14.60 -0.24
CA VAL A 215 -12.08 13.65 -0.29
C VAL A 215 -10.87 14.15 0.48
N SER A 216 -10.34 13.29 1.34
CA SER A 216 -9.06 13.47 2.04
C SER A 216 -8.00 12.52 1.48
N ASN A 217 -6.75 13.00 1.38
CA ASN A 217 -5.62 12.24 0.88
C ASN A 217 -4.48 12.14 1.92
N PRO A 218 -4.69 11.47 3.08
CA PRO A 218 -3.62 11.27 4.06
C PRO A 218 -2.46 10.45 3.46
N ARG A 219 -1.22 10.83 3.78
CA ARG A 219 -0.03 10.07 3.36
C ARG A 219 1.01 9.96 4.46
N VAL A 220 1.53 8.75 4.67
CA VAL A 220 2.54 8.44 5.70
C VAL A 220 3.74 7.72 5.07
N LEU A 221 4.96 8.11 5.46
CA LEU A 221 6.18 7.33 5.27
C LEU A 221 6.74 6.89 6.63
N VAL A 222 6.94 5.59 6.78
CA VAL A 222 7.63 4.95 7.89
C VAL A 222 8.98 4.46 7.38
N LEU A 223 10.06 5.06 7.87
CA LEU A 223 11.44 4.66 7.58
C LEU A 223 12.09 4.11 8.85
N VAL A 224 12.32 2.80 8.87
CA VAL A 224 13.03 2.10 9.94
C VAL A 224 14.39 1.71 9.43
N GLU A 225 15.45 2.30 9.98
CA GLU A 225 16.82 1.97 9.59
C GLU A 225 17.24 0.58 10.10
N LYS A 226 18.45 0.15 9.70
CA LYS A 226 19.07 -1.12 10.10
C LYS A 226 18.89 -1.41 11.61
N GLY A 227 18.31 -2.57 11.93
CA GLY A 227 18.09 -3.02 13.31
C GLY A 227 17.06 -2.22 14.12
N GLY A 228 16.40 -1.22 13.53
CA GLY A 228 15.34 -0.45 14.21
C GLY A 228 14.06 -1.27 14.41
N GLU A 229 13.29 -0.96 15.45
CA GLU A 229 12.06 -1.69 15.80
C GLU A 229 10.97 -0.73 16.27
N ILE A 230 9.76 -0.84 15.69
CA ILE A 230 8.58 -0.05 16.07
C ILE A 230 7.28 -0.85 15.89
N GLU A 231 6.32 -0.59 16.78
CA GLU A 231 4.93 -1.00 16.61
C GLU A 231 4.07 0.22 16.22
N ILE A 232 3.21 0.03 15.22
CA ILE A 232 2.33 1.06 14.67
C ILE A 232 0.88 0.55 14.72
N ILE A 233 -0.01 1.40 15.19
CA ILE A 233 -1.47 1.20 15.13
C ILE A 233 -2.01 2.28 14.19
N GLU A 234 -2.71 1.90 13.14
CA GLU A 234 -3.35 2.79 12.17
C GLU A 234 -4.86 2.62 12.30
N GLU A 235 -5.57 3.58 12.93
CA GLU A 235 -7.03 3.51 13.09
C GLU A 235 -7.74 4.64 12.33
N TYR A 236 -8.73 4.27 11.50
CA TYR A 236 -9.57 5.20 10.74
C TYR A 236 -10.99 5.29 11.28
N PHE A 237 -11.44 6.52 11.47
CA PHE A 237 -12.80 6.89 11.85
C PHE A 237 -13.36 7.98 10.92
N GLY A 238 -14.67 8.03 10.81
CA GLY A 238 -15.35 9.19 10.23
C GLY A 238 -16.87 8.99 10.15
N GLY A 239 -17.58 10.11 10.18
CA GLY A 239 -18.99 10.23 9.84
C GLY A 239 -20.03 9.56 10.76
N ASP A 240 -21.14 10.26 10.98
CA ASP A 240 -22.40 9.64 11.40
C ASP A 240 -23.05 8.85 10.23
N GLU A 241 -24.10 8.07 10.51
CA GLU A 241 -24.74 7.20 9.51
C GLU A 241 -25.27 7.93 8.26
N SER A 242 -25.53 9.25 8.36
CA SER A 242 -26.06 10.09 7.29
C SER A 242 -25.00 10.84 6.47
N GLN A 243 -23.71 10.57 6.69
CA GLN A 243 -22.60 11.34 6.10
C GLN A 243 -21.83 10.54 5.05
N CYS A 244 -21.54 11.17 3.91
CA CYS A 244 -20.72 10.60 2.84
C CYS A 244 -19.39 11.37 2.66
N TYR A 245 -18.31 10.65 2.42
CA TYR A 245 -16.97 11.19 2.22
C TYR A 245 -16.06 10.09 1.64
N TRP A 246 -14.89 10.45 1.15
CA TRP A 246 -13.89 9.53 0.60
C TRP A 246 -12.55 9.73 1.30
N VAL A 247 -11.99 8.66 1.85
CA VAL A 247 -10.59 8.63 2.30
C VAL A 247 -9.77 7.87 1.28
N ASN A 248 -8.80 8.56 0.67
CA ASN A 248 -7.85 7.97 -0.24
C ASN A 248 -6.45 7.98 0.39
N SER A 249 -6.12 6.95 1.16
CA SER A 249 -4.90 6.89 1.97
C SER A 249 -3.73 6.19 1.28
N ALA A 250 -2.50 6.61 1.58
CA ALA A 250 -1.29 5.87 1.23
C ALA A 250 -0.30 5.79 2.41
N MET A 251 0.24 4.60 2.65
CA MET A 251 1.34 4.38 3.59
C MET A 251 2.53 3.70 2.87
N GLU A 252 3.72 4.21 3.12
CA GLU A 252 5.00 3.65 2.68
C GLU A 252 5.75 3.15 3.92
N VAL A 253 6.19 1.89 3.93
CA VAL A 253 6.91 1.27 5.06
C VAL A 253 8.23 0.68 4.55
N LEU A 254 9.34 1.33 4.88
CA LEU A 254 10.67 0.97 4.41
C LEU A 254 11.47 0.45 5.59
N ILE A 255 11.82 -0.84 5.54
CA ILE A 255 12.43 -1.57 6.65
C ILE A 255 13.85 -1.98 6.26
N GLY A 256 14.83 -1.35 6.90
CA GLY A 256 16.25 -1.64 6.74
C GLY A 256 16.65 -3.02 7.25
N GLU A 257 17.91 -3.38 7.00
CA GLU A 257 18.47 -4.70 7.33
C GLU A 257 18.20 -5.08 8.80
N GLY A 258 17.59 -6.24 9.06
CA GLY A 258 17.26 -6.69 10.42
C GLY A 258 16.20 -5.86 11.17
N GLY A 259 15.67 -4.80 10.56
CA GLY A 259 14.65 -3.95 11.15
C GLY A 259 13.29 -4.64 11.25
N LYS A 260 12.41 -4.15 12.13
CA LYS A 260 11.10 -4.76 12.41
C LYS A 260 9.99 -3.73 12.49
N VAL A 261 8.89 -4.00 11.82
CA VAL A 261 7.63 -3.24 11.96
C VAL A 261 6.49 -4.21 12.23
N THR A 262 5.79 -3.97 13.35
CA THR A 262 4.48 -4.57 13.64
C THR A 262 3.42 -3.51 13.36
N HIS A 263 2.40 -3.87 12.59
CA HIS A 263 1.38 -2.95 12.09
C HIS A 263 -0.03 -3.47 12.42
N SER A 264 -0.81 -2.71 13.18
CA SER A 264 -2.22 -2.99 13.44
C SER A 264 -3.08 -1.99 12.67
N TYR A 265 -3.66 -2.41 11.54
CA TYR A 265 -4.51 -1.57 10.70
C TYR A 265 -5.99 -1.83 11.02
N ILE A 266 -6.70 -0.79 11.41
CA ILE A 266 -8.10 -0.83 11.86
C ILE A 266 -8.90 0.19 11.03
N GLN A 267 -9.82 -0.31 10.20
CA GLN A 267 -10.70 0.52 9.39
C GLN A 267 -12.14 0.43 9.90
N ARG A 268 -12.69 1.58 10.32
CA ARG A 268 -14.02 1.71 10.95
C ARG A 268 -14.76 2.93 10.41
N GLN A 269 -14.86 3.01 9.09
CA GLN A 269 -15.44 4.16 8.41
C GLN A 269 -16.98 4.14 8.44
N GLY A 270 -17.63 5.31 8.36
CA GLY A 270 -19.08 5.45 8.30
C GLY A 270 -19.71 4.62 7.18
N PRO A 271 -20.98 4.18 7.32
CA PRO A 271 -21.60 3.19 6.43
C PRO A 271 -21.83 3.68 4.99
N LYS A 272 -21.66 4.98 4.72
CA LYS A 272 -21.82 5.61 3.41
C LYS A 272 -20.56 6.25 2.84
N SER A 273 -19.39 5.95 3.41
CA SER A 273 -18.11 6.45 2.91
C SER A 273 -17.49 5.56 1.81
N ALA A 274 -16.49 6.12 1.13
CA ALA A 274 -15.49 5.37 0.39
C ALA A 274 -14.17 5.32 1.17
N HIS A 275 -13.48 4.19 1.14
CA HIS A 275 -12.11 4.06 1.61
C HIS A 275 -11.28 3.35 0.54
N THR A 276 -10.29 4.04 -0.03
CA THR A 276 -9.26 3.44 -0.88
C THR A 276 -7.93 3.62 -0.17
N LYS A 277 -7.19 2.54 0.04
CA LYS A 277 -5.91 2.57 0.74
C LYS A 277 -4.85 1.84 -0.07
N TRP A 278 -3.67 2.42 -0.10
CA TRP A 278 -2.44 1.74 -0.47
C TRP A 278 -1.53 1.58 0.74
N THR A 279 -0.90 0.41 0.85
CA THR A 279 0.25 0.19 1.73
C THR A 279 1.35 -0.45 0.90
N PHE A 280 2.44 0.27 0.67
CA PHE A 280 3.67 -0.26 0.08
C PHE A 280 4.67 -0.57 1.19
N VAL A 281 5.26 -1.77 1.15
CA VAL A 281 6.25 -2.24 2.13
C VAL A 281 7.48 -2.72 1.38
N ARG A 282 8.66 -2.16 1.72
CA ARG A 282 9.96 -2.60 1.21
C ARG A 282 10.76 -3.23 2.35
N GLN A 283 11.14 -4.49 2.17
CA GLN A 283 11.86 -5.29 3.15
C GLN A 283 13.29 -5.58 2.69
N GLU A 284 14.27 -4.94 3.32
CA GLU A 284 15.70 -5.27 3.18
C GLU A 284 16.04 -6.58 3.94
N ALA A 285 17.28 -7.06 3.82
CA ALA A 285 17.68 -8.38 4.31
C ALA A 285 17.42 -8.60 5.81
N ALA A 286 16.99 -9.81 6.19
CA ALA A 286 16.64 -10.19 7.57
C ALA A 286 15.56 -9.32 8.27
N SER A 287 14.87 -8.44 7.55
CA SER A 287 13.82 -7.58 8.13
C SER A 287 12.51 -8.36 8.36
N THR A 288 11.71 -7.87 9.31
CA THR A 288 10.39 -8.43 9.65
C THR A 288 9.28 -7.40 9.44
N TYR A 289 8.26 -7.76 8.67
CA TYR A 289 6.99 -7.03 8.61
C TYR A 289 5.86 -7.92 9.09
N LYS A 290 5.06 -7.42 10.03
CA LYS A 290 3.82 -8.07 10.47
C LYS A 290 2.68 -7.09 10.35
N VAL A 291 1.57 -7.49 9.73
CA VAL A 291 0.33 -6.69 9.71
C VAL A 291 -0.87 -7.51 10.16
N VAL A 292 -1.67 -6.93 11.05
CA VAL A 292 -3.01 -7.39 11.39
C VAL A 292 -4.00 -6.33 10.91
N GLU A 293 -4.84 -6.67 9.94
CA GLU A 293 -5.90 -5.82 9.41
C GLU A 293 -7.27 -6.23 9.97
N ILE A 294 -8.05 -5.25 10.42
CA ILE A 294 -9.46 -5.40 10.77
C ILE A 294 -10.24 -4.31 10.03
N SER A 295 -11.09 -4.71 9.07
CA SER A 295 -11.83 -3.78 8.21
C SER A 295 -13.34 -3.96 8.34
N THR A 296 -14.03 -2.85 8.60
CA THR A 296 -15.45 -2.71 8.91
C THR A 296 -15.97 -1.36 8.44
N GLY A 297 -17.17 -1.33 7.84
CA GLY A 297 -17.77 -0.04 7.43
C GLY A 297 -17.23 0.50 6.10
N GLY A 298 -17.78 1.62 5.65
CA GLY A 298 -17.68 2.10 4.26
C GLY A 298 -18.56 1.31 3.28
N THR A 299 -19.22 2.00 2.34
CA THR A 299 -19.91 1.37 1.18
C THR A 299 -18.91 0.55 0.37
N LEU A 300 -17.71 1.11 0.19
CA LEU A 300 -16.55 0.43 -0.37
C LEU A 300 -15.34 0.70 0.53
N SER A 301 -14.67 -0.35 0.94
CA SER A 301 -13.34 -0.33 1.52
C SER A 301 -12.44 -1.21 0.65
N ARG A 302 -11.40 -0.62 0.03
CA ARG A 302 -10.39 -1.33 -0.76
C ARG A 302 -9.01 -1.05 -0.21
N HIS A 303 -8.27 -2.10 0.12
CA HIS A 303 -6.87 -2.05 0.49
C HIS A 303 -6.01 -2.75 -0.57
N ASN A 304 -5.09 -2.00 -1.20
CA ASN A 304 -4.01 -2.51 -2.03
C ASN A 304 -2.74 -2.62 -1.17
N LEU A 305 -2.35 -3.83 -0.77
CA LEU A 305 -1.15 -4.11 0.02
C LEU A 305 -0.05 -4.72 -0.86
N HIS A 306 1.03 -3.97 -1.11
CA HIS A 306 2.18 -4.42 -1.88
C HIS A 306 3.39 -4.61 -0.96
N VAL A 307 3.91 -5.83 -0.84
CA VAL A 307 5.15 -6.13 -0.12
C VAL A 307 6.24 -6.58 -1.10
N GLN A 308 7.35 -5.87 -1.14
CA GLN A 308 8.53 -6.20 -1.93
C GLN A 308 9.71 -6.55 -1.02
N GLN A 309 10.20 -7.78 -1.16
CA GLN A 309 11.40 -8.24 -0.44
C GLN A 309 12.63 -8.08 -1.32
N VAL A 310 13.52 -7.14 -0.96
CA VAL A 310 14.74 -6.76 -1.71
C VAL A 310 16.03 -7.27 -1.04
N GLY A 311 15.89 -8.11 -0.01
CA GLY A 311 16.99 -8.85 0.61
C GLY A 311 16.55 -10.22 1.13
N PRO A 312 17.51 -11.15 1.36
CA PRO A 312 17.23 -12.51 1.81
C PRO A 312 16.79 -12.59 3.28
N ASP A 313 16.36 -13.76 3.72
CA ASP A 313 16.08 -14.09 5.14
C ASP A 313 14.97 -13.23 5.80
N THR A 314 14.12 -12.61 4.98
CA THR A 314 12.99 -11.76 5.39
C THR A 314 11.83 -12.55 6.00
N VAL A 315 11.04 -11.90 6.85
CA VAL A 315 9.80 -12.45 7.43
C VAL A 315 8.63 -11.54 7.13
N THR A 316 7.55 -12.09 6.57
CA THR A 316 6.32 -11.36 6.28
C THR A 316 5.11 -12.13 6.86
N GLU A 317 4.38 -11.54 7.79
CA GLU A 317 3.15 -12.13 8.35
C GLU A 317 1.97 -11.20 8.10
N LEU A 318 0.98 -11.64 7.32
CA LEU A 318 -0.23 -10.88 7.00
C LEU A 318 -1.43 -11.61 7.60
N SER A 319 -2.21 -10.97 8.47
CA SER A 319 -3.46 -11.51 9.01
C SER A 319 -4.58 -10.51 8.81
N THR A 320 -5.68 -10.90 8.17
CA THR A 320 -6.80 -9.97 7.92
C THR A 320 -8.14 -10.54 8.38
N PHE A 321 -8.98 -9.67 8.92
CA PHE A 321 -10.37 -9.95 9.28
C PHE A 321 -11.30 -8.89 8.69
N HIS A 322 -12.14 -9.30 7.74
CA HIS A 322 -13.15 -8.43 7.14
C HIS A 322 -14.56 -8.82 7.60
N LEU A 323 -15.30 -7.86 8.16
CA LEU A 323 -16.72 -8.01 8.45
C LEU A 323 -17.52 -7.07 7.55
N CYS A 324 -18.32 -7.67 6.67
CA CYS A 324 -19.17 -6.98 5.73
C CYS A 324 -20.64 -7.08 6.17
N VAL A 325 -21.29 -5.94 6.35
CA VAL A 325 -22.73 -5.84 6.66
C VAL A 325 -23.47 -5.10 5.53
N ASN A 326 -24.79 -5.31 5.42
CA ASN A 326 -25.66 -4.60 4.49
C ASN A 326 -25.15 -4.58 3.02
N ASP A 327 -24.99 -3.39 2.43
CA ASP A 327 -24.61 -3.12 1.05
C ASP A 327 -23.11 -2.80 0.86
N GLN A 328 -22.27 -3.22 1.80
CA GLN A 328 -20.83 -2.92 1.81
C GLN A 328 -20.03 -3.84 0.87
N THR A 329 -18.91 -3.33 0.37
CA THR A 329 -17.84 -4.12 -0.25
C THR A 329 -16.55 -3.93 0.55
N GLN A 330 -15.99 -5.03 1.08
CA GLN A 330 -14.64 -5.07 1.66
C GLN A 330 -13.72 -5.79 0.68
N ASP A 331 -12.60 -5.18 0.32
CA ASP A 331 -11.76 -5.62 -0.79
C ASP A 331 -10.28 -5.54 -0.41
N LEU A 332 -9.57 -6.66 -0.49
CA LEU A 332 -8.13 -6.75 -0.24
C LEU A 332 -7.43 -7.34 -1.47
N HIS A 333 -6.62 -6.51 -2.13
CA HIS A 333 -5.62 -6.96 -3.09
C HIS A 333 -4.26 -6.99 -2.41
N SER A 334 -3.67 -8.18 -2.26
CA SER A 334 -2.30 -8.35 -1.78
C SER A 334 -1.36 -8.75 -2.92
N ARG A 335 -0.18 -8.12 -2.96
CA ARG A 335 0.89 -8.45 -3.92
C ARG A 335 2.21 -8.63 -3.18
N LEU A 336 2.74 -9.85 -3.19
CA LEU A 336 4.05 -10.16 -2.62
C LEU A 336 5.04 -10.43 -3.75
N ILE A 337 6.13 -9.66 -3.77
CA ILE A 337 7.27 -9.89 -4.67
C ILE A 337 8.41 -10.49 -3.85
N LEU A 338 8.70 -11.76 -4.13
CA LEU A 338 9.64 -12.61 -3.43
C LEU A 338 10.90 -12.80 -4.31
N ASP A 339 11.85 -11.86 -4.18
CA ASP A 339 13.03 -11.78 -5.07
C ASP A 339 14.31 -12.46 -4.51
N HIS A 340 14.41 -12.66 -3.19
CA HIS A 340 15.67 -13.08 -2.52
C HIS A 340 15.54 -14.32 -1.62
N PRO A 341 16.52 -15.25 -1.65
CA PRO A 341 16.37 -16.57 -1.03
C PRO A 341 16.14 -16.54 0.49
N ARG A 342 15.46 -17.58 1.00
CA ARG A 342 15.20 -17.88 2.42
C ARG A 342 14.26 -16.90 3.14
N GLY A 343 13.58 -16.01 2.41
CA GLY A 343 12.45 -15.30 2.98
C GLY A 343 11.30 -16.26 3.30
N THR A 344 10.48 -15.86 4.27
CA THR A 344 9.26 -16.57 4.69
C THR A 344 8.05 -15.63 4.57
N SER A 345 6.91 -16.17 4.13
CA SER A 345 5.65 -15.43 4.15
C SER A 345 4.50 -16.28 4.67
N GLN A 346 3.70 -15.73 5.57
CA GLN A 346 2.49 -16.36 6.08
C GLN A 346 1.31 -15.41 5.90
N GLN A 347 0.20 -15.90 5.35
CA GLN A 347 -1.00 -15.13 5.10
C GLN A 347 -2.22 -15.85 5.68
N LEU A 348 -3.00 -15.16 6.51
CA LEU A 348 -4.24 -15.65 7.09
C LEU A 348 -5.39 -14.68 6.80
N HIS A 349 -6.33 -15.07 5.95
CA HIS A 349 -7.48 -14.25 5.62
C HIS A 349 -8.76 -14.85 6.19
N LYS A 350 -9.51 -14.05 6.95
CA LYS A 350 -10.80 -14.41 7.54
C LYS A 350 -11.84 -13.38 7.13
N CYS A 351 -13.06 -13.83 6.81
CA CYS A 351 -14.14 -12.88 6.58
C CYS A 351 -15.53 -13.43 6.91
N ILE A 352 -16.45 -12.50 7.22
CA ILE A 352 -17.86 -12.75 7.51
C ILE A 352 -18.70 -11.79 6.66
N VAL A 353 -19.61 -12.34 5.86
CA VAL A 353 -20.64 -11.58 5.14
C VAL A 353 -21.97 -11.81 5.85
N ALA A 354 -22.49 -10.76 6.48
CA ALA A 354 -23.68 -10.84 7.34
C ALA A 354 -25.00 -10.67 6.56
N HIS A 355 -24.97 -10.07 5.37
CA HIS A 355 -26.14 -9.78 4.55
C HIS A 355 -25.90 -10.15 3.09
N SER A 356 -26.94 -10.58 2.36
CA SER A 356 -26.79 -11.14 0.99
C SER A 356 -26.45 -10.12 -0.10
N SER A 357 -26.51 -8.82 0.19
CA SER A 357 -26.00 -7.75 -0.69
C SER A 357 -24.56 -7.35 -0.37
N GLY A 358 -23.98 -7.89 0.70
CA GLY A 358 -22.62 -7.59 1.12
C GLY A 358 -21.62 -8.39 0.29
N LYS A 359 -20.42 -7.84 0.08
CA LYS A 359 -19.35 -8.46 -0.67
C LYS A 359 -18.03 -8.41 0.08
N VAL A 360 -17.29 -9.52 0.04
CA VAL A 360 -15.87 -9.54 0.39
C VAL A 360 -15.10 -10.05 -0.82
N VAL A 361 -14.06 -9.32 -1.22
CA VAL A 361 -13.13 -9.66 -2.29
C VAL A 361 -11.75 -9.87 -1.67
N PHE A 362 -11.08 -10.94 -2.08
CA PHE A 362 -9.67 -11.17 -1.78
C PHE A 362 -8.97 -11.62 -3.05
N ASP A 363 -7.96 -10.87 -3.46
CA ASP A 363 -7.05 -11.21 -4.56
C ASP A 363 -5.62 -11.22 -4.02
N GLY A 364 -5.02 -12.41 -4.00
CA GLY A 364 -3.65 -12.62 -3.53
C GLY A 364 -2.73 -13.01 -4.67
N ASN A 365 -1.83 -12.12 -5.05
CA ASN A 365 -0.77 -12.38 -6.03
C ASN A 365 0.58 -12.57 -5.32
N VAL A 366 1.24 -13.70 -5.57
CA VAL A 366 2.60 -13.96 -5.11
C VAL A 366 3.47 -14.22 -6.33
N LYS A 367 4.47 -13.36 -6.55
CA LYS A 367 5.47 -13.49 -7.61
C LYS A 367 6.79 -13.96 -7.00
N VAL A 368 7.24 -15.15 -7.39
CA VAL A 368 8.48 -15.75 -6.89
C VAL A 368 9.54 -15.74 -7.98
N ASN A 369 10.62 -14.99 -7.76
CA ASN A 369 11.73 -14.89 -8.72
C ASN A 369 12.99 -15.68 -8.29
N SER A 370 12.98 -16.31 -7.09
CA SER A 370 14.11 -17.09 -6.55
C SER A 370 13.69 -18.48 -6.08
N TYR A 371 14.55 -19.47 -6.26
CA TYR A 371 14.24 -20.91 -6.14
C TYR A 371 14.17 -21.47 -4.70
N SER A 372 14.24 -20.62 -3.68
CA SER A 372 14.22 -21.04 -2.27
C SER A 372 13.44 -20.03 -1.43
N PHE A 373 12.13 -20.29 -1.31
CA PHE A 373 11.17 -19.51 -0.54
C PHE A 373 10.19 -20.45 0.16
N GLU A 374 9.79 -20.09 1.38
CA GLU A 374 8.71 -20.77 2.09
C GLU A 374 7.51 -19.82 2.20
N PHE A 375 6.35 -20.25 1.71
CA PHE A 375 5.13 -19.46 1.79
C PHE A 375 3.94 -20.32 2.18
N HIS A 376 3.10 -19.78 3.07
CA HIS A 376 1.91 -20.43 3.58
C HIS A 376 0.72 -19.46 3.50
N VAL A 377 -0.35 -19.88 2.83
CA VAL A 377 -1.59 -19.08 2.71
C VAL A 377 -2.75 -19.92 3.23
N VAL A 378 -3.48 -19.36 4.21
CA VAL A 378 -4.67 -19.96 4.82
C VAL A 378 -5.83 -19.00 4.68
N ILE A 379 -6.90 -19.44 4.00
CA ILE A 379 -8.11 -18.64 3.82
C ILE A 379 -9.26 -19.37 4.53
N LEU A 380 -9.92 -18.69 5.46
CA LEU A 380 -11.01 -19.21 6.27
C LEU A 380 -12.28 -18.38 6.02
N LEU A 381 -13.28 -19.04 5.42
CA LEU A 381 -14.45 -18.38 4.86
C LEU A 381 -15.69 -18.61 5.74
N GLY A 382 -16.42 -17.53 6.04
CA GLY A 382 -17.79 -17.57 6.54
C GLY A 382 -18.82 -17.99 5.47
N LYS A 383 -20.10 -17.73 5.73
CA LYS A 383 -21.16 -17.90 4.72
C LYS A 383 -21.18 -16.72 3.74
N PHE A 384 -21.67 -16.97 2.52
CA PHE A 384 -21.90 -15.98 1.45
C PHE A 384 -20.65 -15.21 0.98
N ILE A 385 -19.60 -15.91 0.55
CA ILE A 385 -18.39 -15.28 0.00
C ILE A 385 -18.13 -15.75 -1.42
N GLU A 386 -17.78 -14.81 -2.31
CA GLU A 386 -17.33 -15.06 -3.67
C GLU A 386 -15.79 -14.96 -3.71
N VAL A 387 -15.10 -16.08 -3.57
CA VAL A 387 -13.62 -16.13 -3.69
C VAL A 387 -13.23 -16.39 -5.13
N THR A 388 -12.45 -15.48 -5.72
CA THR A 388 -11.76 -15.70 -6.98
C THR A 388 -10.27 -15.91 -6.71
N GLY A 389 -9.76 -17.08 -7.08
CA GLY A 389 -8.47 -17.56 -6.61
C GLY A 389 -7.26 -16.74 -7.10
N GLY A 390 -6.23 -16.72 -6.26
CA GLY A 390 -4.96 -16.05 -6.55
C GLY A 390 -4.28 -16.58 -7.82
N VAL A 391 -3.70 -15.66 -8.60
CA VAL A 391 -2.95 -15.97 -9.81
C VAL A 391 -1.49 -16.23 -9.46
N TRP A 392 -1.07 -17.50 -9.57
CA TRP A 392 0.31 -17.93 -9.34
C TRP A 392 1.11 -17.84 -10.65
N SER A 393 2.12 -16.97 -10.69
CA SER A 393 3.03 -16.86 -11.83
C SER A 393 4.48 -17.20 -11.43
N TRP A 394 5.02 -18.21 -12.10
CA TRP A 394 6.44 -18.56 -12.05
C TRP A 394 7.16 -17.81 -13.18
N GLY A 395 8.24 -17.10 -12.85
CA GLY A 395 9.05 -16.33 -13.80
C GLY A 395 10.08 -17.16 -14.56
#